data_AF-A0AAE8SRR4-F1
#
_entry.id   AF-A0AAE8SRR4-F1
#
_cell.length_a   1.000
_cell.length_b   1.000
_cell.length_c   1.000
_cell.angle_alpha   90.00
_cell.angle_beta   90.00
_cell.angle_gamma   90.00
#
_symmetry.space_group_name_H-M   'P 1'
#
loop_
_entity.id
_entity.type
_entity.pdbx_description
1 polymer ?
#
loop_
_entity_poly.entity_id
_entity_poly.type
_entity_poly.pdbx_seq_one_letter_code
_entity_poly.pdbx_strand_id
1 'polypeptide(L)'
;MSDDIAIQEPTSIAEVESLILRLYDPVSPAVVASIQEVLQRLQKSPQAWILARELLSRPSEKVRFFGALTLMVKLNTDSASLKPEDADELFSSILGWLVESAVDGSSSLVTRKLSSALVIFFLHFPTRGHPCLRRLLCSLYLRRHASTDEIAEFWSVQPAFEPRILETAIVFATDLIDEAGKVDVNSAEQ
;
A
#
# COMPACT_ATOMS: atom_id res chain seq x y z
N MET A 1 -30.42 20.52 19.75
CA MET A 1 -30.14 19.11 20.07
C MET A 1 -29.31 18.58 18.93
N SER A 2 -27.99 18.55 19.10
CA SER A 2 -27.10 17.88 18.16
C SER A 2 -27.12 16.42 18.57
N ASP A 3 -27.83 15.59 17.82
CA ASP A 3 -27.68 14.14 17.96
C ASP A 3 -26.23 13.82 17.57
N ASP A 4 -25.44 13.44 18.57
CA ASP A 4 -24.11 12.92 18.38
C ASP A 4 -24.27 11.57 17.66
N ILE A 5 -24.06 11.55 16.34
CA ILE A 5 -24.24 10.35 15.51
C ILE A 5 -23.06 9.42 15.81
N ALA A 6 -23.17 8.68 16.92
CA ALA A 6 -22.20 7.68 17.29
C ALA A 6 -22.28 6.51 16.30
N ILE A 7 -21.30 6.42 15.40
CA ILE A 7 -21.15 5.26 14.52
C ILE A 7 -20.59 4.11 15.34
N GLN A 8 -21.30 2.99 15.35
CA GLN A 8 -20.87 1.78 16.04
C GLN A 8 -19.57 1.25 15.42
N GLU A 9 -18.67 0.76 16.28
CA GLU A 9 -17.41 0.15 15.85
C GLU A 9 -17.72 -1.14 15.06
N PRO A 10 -17.17 -1.31 13.84
CA PRO A 10 -17.45 -2.48 13.02
C PRO A 10 -16.79 -3.73 13.62
N THR A 11 -17.52 -4.84 13.55
CA THR A 11 -17.12 -6.16 14.06
C THR A 11 -16.81 -7.14 12.95
N SER A 12 -17.08 -6.78 11.69
CA SER A 12 -16.79 -7.60 10.52
C SER A 12 -16.19 -6.79 9.37
N ILE A 13 -15.46 -7.48 8.49
CA ILE A 13 -14.91 -6.88 7.27
C ILE A 13 -15.99 -6.25 6.37
N ALA A 14 -17.19 -6.83 6.32
CA ALA A 14 -18.30 -6.31 5.54
C ALA A 14 -18.82 -4.97 6.09
N GLU A 15 -18.82 -4.81 7.42
CA GLU A 15 -19.17 -3.54 8.06
C GLU A 15 -18.09 -2.47 7.81
N VAL A 16 -16.80 -2.85 7.86
CA VAL A 16 -15.71 -1.94 7.49
C VAL A 16 -15.83 -1.50 6.03
N GLU A 17 -16.09 -2.44 5.10
CA GLU A 17 -16.31 -2.14 3.69
C GLU A 17 -17.51 -1.20 3.49
N SER A 18 -18.62 -1.44 4.18
CA SER A 18 -19.79 -0.56 4.16
C SER A 18 -19.46 0.87 4.61
N LEU A 19 -18.72 1.02 5.71
CA LEU A 19 -18.26 2.32 6.21
C LEU A 19 -17.37 3.04 5.20
N ILE A 20 -16.42 2.32 4.57
CA ILE A 20 -15.54 2.88 3.54
C ILE A 20 -16.35 3.38 2.35
N LEU A 21 -17.30 2.58 1.86
CA LEU A 21 -18.12 2.95 0.70
C LEU A 21 -19.00 4.18 0.99
N ARG A 22 -19.53 4.26 2.22
CA ARG A 22 -20.38 5.35 2.68
C ARG A 22 -19.67 6.71 2.76
N LEU A 23 -18.33 6.73 2.83
CA LEU A 23 -17.54 7.97 2.69
C LEU A 23 -17.69 8.64 1.30
N TYR A 24 -18.13 7.89 0.30
CA TYR A 24 -18.27 8.37 -1.07
C TYR A 24 -19.72 8.63 -1.47
N ASP A 25 -20.67 8.42 -0.55
CA ASP A 25 -22.08 8.73 -0.73
C ASP A 25 -22.36 10.18 -0.29
N PRO A 26 -23.44 10.81 -0.78
CA PRO A 26 -23.85 12.13 -0.31
C PRO A 26 -24.42 12.04 1.11
N VAL A 27 -23.54 12.09 2.11
CA VAL A 27 -23.86 12.14 3.55
C VAL A 27 -23.45 13.47 4.17
N SER A 28 -23.96 13.79 5.36
CA SER A 28 -23.63 15.04 6.05
C SER A 28 -22.16 15.06 6.50
N PRO A 29 -21.51 16.24 6.58
CA PRO A 29 -20.13 16.35 7.05
C PRO A 29 -19.89 15.74 8.44
N ALA A 30 -20.88 15.84 9.34
CA ALA A 30 -20.82 15.23 10.66
C ALA A 30 -20.70 13.69 10.57
N VAL A 31 -21.49 13.05 9.69
CA VAL A 31 -21.40 11.60 9.47
C VAL A 31 -20.07 11.22 8.85
N VAL A 32 -19.55 11.99 7.88
CA VAL A 32 -18.22 11.75 7.30
C VAL A 32 -17.14 11.77 8.38
N ALA A 33 -17.17 12.77 9.26
CA ALA A 33 -16.20 12.89 10.34
C ALA A 33 -16.25 11.68 11.28
N SER A 34 -17.45 11.26 11.71
CA SER A 34 -17.62 10.08 12.57
C SER A 34 -17.13 8.79 11.89
N ILE A 35 -17.37 8.61 10.57
CA ILE A 35 -16.86 7.45 9.84
C ILE A 35 -15.32 7.48 9.80
N GLN A 36 -14.74 8.65 9.48
CA GLN A 36 -13.29 8.81 9.42
C GLN A 36 -12.62 8.54 10.76
N GLU A 37 -13.21 8.97 11.87
CA GLU A 37 -12.69 8.69 13.21
C GLU A 37 -12.65 7.19 13.51
N VAL A 38 -13.74 6.46 13.22
CA VAL A 38 -13.80 4.99 13.38
C VAL A 38 -12.73 4.33 12.52
N LEU A 39 -12.68 4.67 11.23
CA LEU A 39 -11.73 4.09 10.29
C LEU A 39 -10.26 4.39 10.65
N GLN A 40 -9.96 5.59 11.16
CA GLN A 40 -8.62 5.93 11.64
C GLN A 40 -8.21 5.13 12.89
N ARG A 41 -9.14 4.87 13.82
CA ARG A 41 -8.86 3.98 14.97
C ARG A 41 -8.54 2.57 14.50
N LEU A 42 -9.31 2.05 13.53
CA LEU A 42 -9.05 0.74 12.94
C LEU A 42 -7.68 0.67 12.27
N GLN A 43 -7.26 1.71 11.55
CA GLN A 43 -5.94 1.76 10.89
C GLN A 43 -4.77 1.69 11.88
N LYS A 44 -4.96 2.12 13.11
CA LYS A 44 -3.94 2.09 14.18
C LYS A 44 -4.03 0.83 15.04
N SER A 45 -5.07 0.02 14.88
CA SER A 45 -5.27 -1.19 15.67
C SER A 45 -4.19 -2.25 15.39
N PRO A 46 -3.96 -3.20 16.31
CA PRO A 46 -3.09 -4.35 16.06
C PRO A 46 -3.54 -5.19 14.85
N GLN A 47 -4.85 -5.33 14.65
CA GLN A 47 -5.46 -6.14 13.59
C GLN A 47 -5.39 -5.48 12.20
N ALA A 48 -4.99 -4.21 12.13
CA ALA A 48 -4.93 -3.43 10.91
C ALA A 48 -4.07 -4.06 9.80
N TRP A 49 -3.02 -4.82 10.17
CA TRP A 49 -2.21 -5.57 9.20
C TRP A 49 -3.07 -6.57 8.42
N ILE A 50 -3.84 -7.40 9.12
CA ILE A 50 -4.73 -8.41 8.51
C ILE A 50 -5.86 -7.73 7.76
N LEU A 51 -6.50 -6.74 8.41
CA LEU A 51 -7.58 -5.95 7.83
C LEU A 51 -7.17 -5.36 6.47
N ALA A 52 -5.98 -4.77 6.36
CA ALA A 52 -5.53 -4.17 5.11
C ALA A 52 -5.39 -5.20 3.97
N ARG A 53 -4.87 -6.41 4.27
CA ARG A 53 -4.76 -7.50 3.29
C ARG A 53 -6.14 -7.96 2.81
N GLU A 54 -7.10 -8.08 3.74
CA GLU A 54 -8.48 -8.45 3.40
C GLU A 54 -9.22 -7.38 2.60
N LEU A 55 -8.88 -6.10 2.77
CA LEU A 55 -9.46 -4.99 2.00
C LEU A 55 -8.83 -4.89 0.60
N LEU A 56 -7.54 -5.19 0.47
CA LEU A 56 -6.83 -5.19 -0.81
C LEU A 56 -7.28 -6.30 -1.77
N SER A 57 -7.83 -7.39 -1.24
CA SER A 57 -8.44 -8.46 -2.04
C SER A 57 -9.89 -8.18 -2.47
N ARG A 58 -10.48 -7.04 -2.08
CA ARG A 58 -11.86 -6.68 -2.45
C ARG A 58 -11.94 -6.13 -3.88
N PRO A 59 -13.05 -6.36 -4.59
CA PRO A 59 -13.20 -5.87 -5.96
C PRO A 59 -13.31 -4.33 -6.03
N SER A 60 -13.89 -3.70 -5.01
CA SER A 60 -14.09 -2.26 -4.97
C SER A 60 -12.76 -1.50 -4.87
N GLU A 61 -12.51 -0.62 -5.83
CA GLU A 61 -11.32 0.21 -5.87
C GLU A 61 -11.20 1.15 -4.66
N LYS A 62 -12.33 1.72 -4.21
CA LYS A 62 -12.41 2.56 -3.02
C LYS A 62 -11.94 1.82 -1.77
N VAL A 63 -12.28 0.52 -1.70
CA VAL A 63 -11.94 -0.37 -0.59
C VAL A 63 -10.47 -0.78 -0.66
N ARG A 64 -9.97 -1.14 -1.86
CA ARG A 64 -8.54 -1.39 -2.08
C ARG A 64 -7.67 -0.18 -1.77
N PHE A 65 -8.10 1.01 -2.16
CA PHE A 65 -7.41 2.27 -1.81
C PHE A 65 -7.29 2.43 -0.30
N PHE A 66 -8.37 2.20 0.45
CA PHE A 66 -8.34 2.26 1.91
C PHE A 66 -7.46 1.17 2.51
N GLY A 67 -7.45 -0.04 1.93
CA GLY A 67 -6.52 -1.11 2.29
C GLY A 67 -5.05 -0.70 2.13
N ALA A 68 -4.68 -0.13 0.98
CA ALA A 68 -3.34 0.40 0.74
C ALA A 68 -2.97 1.53 1.72
N LEU A 69 -3.90 2.45 1.99
CA LEU A 69 -3.71 3.50 2.98
C LEU A 69 -3.48 2.93 4.38
N THR A 70 -4.21 1.88 4.75
CA THR A 70 -4.08 1.20 6.04
C THR A 70 -2.70 0.56 6.19
N LEU A 71 -2.18 -0.08 5.13
CA LEU A 71 -0.80 -0.58 5.12
C LEU A 71 0.21 0.55 5.30
N MET A 72 0.05 1.67 4.61
CA MET A 72 0.95 2.82 4.77
C MET A 72 0.96 3.33 6.22
N VAL A 73 -0.20 3.48 6.84
CA VAL A 73 -0.29 3.90 8.25
C VAL A 73 0.47 2.92 9.13
N LYS A 74 0.24 1.62 8.96
CA LYS A 74 0.88 0.59 9.78
C LYS A 74 2.38 0.48 9.59
N LEU A 75 2.88 0.61 8.35
CA LEU A 75 4.31 0.66 8.09
C LEU A 75 4.97 1.85 8.79
N ASN A 76 4.34 3.03 8.76
CA ASN A 76 4.87 4.22 9.42
C ASN A 76 4.81 4.15 10.95
N THR A 77 3.77 3.56 11.52
CA THR A 77 3.55 3.61 12.97
C THR A 77 4.04 2.38 13.72
N ASP A 78 4.18 1.23 13.05
CA ASP A 78 4.31 -0.07 13.69
C ASP A 78 5.13 -1.08 12.87
N SER A 79 5.99 -0.62 11.95
CA SER A 79 6.88 -1.52 11.18
C SER A 79 7.82 -2.34 12.05
N ALA A 80 8.23 -1.80 13.21
CA ALA A 80 9.14 -2.46 14.13
C ALA A 80 8.52 -3.71 14.82
N SER A 81 7.20 -3.87 14.82
CA SER A 81 6.55 -5.07 15.38
C SER A 81 6.48 -6.24 14.40
N LEU A 82 6.80 -6.03 13.11
CA LEU A 82 6.81 -7.08 12.11
C LEU A 82 7.99 -8.03 12.32
N LYS A 83 7.70 -9.32 12.37
CA LYS A 83 8.74 -10.36 12.34
C LYS A 83 9.37 -10.43 10.95
N PRO A 84 10.61 -10.95 10.84
CA PRO A 84 11.26 -11.14 9.55
C PRO A 84 10.42 -11.88 8.51
N GLU A 85 9.81 -13.00 8.90
CA GLU A 85 8.93 -13.80 8.02
C GLU A 85 7.70 -13.02 7.54
N ASP A 86 7.02 -12.31 8.44
CA ASP A 86 5.84 -11.52 8.12
C ASP A 86 6.17 -10.34 7.21
N ALA A 87 7.37 -9.76 7.36
CA ALA A 87 7.84 -8.67 6.51
C ALA A 87 8.10 -9.13 5.07
N ASP A 88 8.69 -10.30 4.87
CA ASP A 88 8.94 -10.87 3.53
C ASP A 88 7.64 -11.25 2.83
N GLU A 89 6.68 -11.80 3.57
CA GLU A 89 5.34 -12.10 3.06
C GLU A 89 4.57 -10.81 2.69
N LEU A 90 4.65 -9.79 3.55
CA LEU A 90 4.04 -8.49 3.31
C LEU A 90 4.63 -7.83 2.06
N PHE A 91 5.95 -7.84 1.92
CA PHE A 91 6.64 -7.34 0.73
C PHE A 91 6.12 -8.02 -0.55
N SER A 92 6.10 -9.36 -0.53
CA SER A 92 5.65 -10.16 -1.67
C SER A 92 4.20 -9.85 -2.03
N SER A 93 3.35 -9.64 -1.02
CA SER A 93 1.95 -9.29 -1.20
C SER A 93 1.77 -7.88 -1.79
N ILE A 94 2.46 -6.87 -1.26
CA ILE A 94 2.41 -5.49 -1.78
C ILE A 94 2.88 -5.45 -3.24
N LEU A 95 3.95 -6.15 -3.55
CA LEU A 95 4.46 -6.25 -4.92
C LEU A 95 3.45 -6.93 -5.85
N GLY A 96 2.83 -8.02 -5.40
CA GLY A 96 1.76 -8.71 -6.14
C GLY A 96 0.59 -7.78 -6.48
N TRP A 97 0.03 -7.10 -5.47
CA TRP A 97 -1.07 -6.15 -5.68
C TRP A 97 -0.69 -4.98 -6.58
N LEU A 98 0.57 -4.50 -6.51
CA LEU A 98 1.05 -3.42 -7.37
C LEU A 98 1.14 -3.88 -8.83
N VAL A 99 1.65 -5.10 -9.07
CA VAL A 99 1.74 -5.70 -10.40
C VAL A 99 0.35 -5.92 -10.99
N GLU A 100 -0.56 -6.53 -10.24
CA GLU A 100 -1.96 -6.70 -10.63
C GLU A 100 -2.60 -5.35 -10.95
N SER A 101 -2.42 -4.35 -10.06
CA SER A 101 -3.03 -3.04 -10.24
C SER A 101 -2.51 -2.30 -11.47
N ALA A 102 -1.23 -2.46 -11.80
CA ALA A 102 -0.59 -1.86 -12.97
C ALA A 102 -1.01 -2.53 -14.29
N VAL A 103 -1.22 -3.85 -14.29
CA VAL A 103 -1.62 -4.63 -15.46
C VAL A 103 -3.09 -4.43 -15.78
N ASP A 104 -3.97 -4.50 -14.78
CA ASP A 104 -5.42 -4.43 -14.97
C ASP A 104 -5.92 -3.02 -15.34
N GLY A 105 -5.03 -2.02 -15.29
CA GLY A 105 -5.38 -0.63 -15.56
C GLY A 105 -6.35 -0.05 -14.52
N SER A 106 -6.34 -0.61 -13.30
CA SER A 106 -6.98 -0.04 -12.11
C SER A 106 -6.67 1.45 -11.99
N SER A 107 -7.47 2.22 -11.26
CA SER A 107 -7.16 3.65 -11.14
C SER A 107 -5.74 3.90 -10.65
N SER A 108 -5.16 4.96 -11.19
CA SER A 108 -3.84 5.46 -10.81
C SER A 108 -3.72 5.68 -9.30
N LEU A 109 -4.82 5.81 -8.55
CA LEU A 109 -4.81 6.07 -7.12
C LEU A 109 -4.39 4.85 -6.30
N VAL A 110 -4.92 3.65 -6.60
CA VAL A 110 -4.54 2.42 -5.88
C VAL A 110 -3.09 2.05 -6.19
N THR A 111 -2.71 2.07 -7.48
CA THR A 111 -1.34 1.82 -7.93
C THR A 111 -0.36 2.79 -7.27
N ARG A 112 -0.67 4.10 -7.22
CA ARG A 112 0.18 5.10 -6.56
C ARG A 112 0.26 4.86 -5.05
N LYS A 113 -0.82 4.48 -4.38
CA LYS A 113 -0.77 4.16 -2.94
C LYS A 113 0.03 2.89 -2.62
N LEU A 114 -0.08 1.86 -3.45
CA LEU A 114 0.74 0.65 -3.32
C LEU A 114 2.22 0.94 -3.60
N SER A 115 2.51 1.79 -4.59
CA SER A 115 3.86 2.32 -4.84
C SER A 115 4.42 3.00 -3.58
N SER A 116 3.68 3.95 -3.00
CA SER A 116 4.10 4.62 -1.76
C SER A 116 4.27 3.66 -0.58
N ALA A 117 3.38 2.66 -0.42
CA ALA A 117 3.53 1.65 0.61
C ALA A 117 4.80 0.81 0.44
N LEU A 118 5.13 0.45 -0.81
CA LEU A 118 6.34 -0.30 -1.14
C LEU A 118 7.62 0.54 -0.88
N VAL A 119 7.58 1.83 -1.19
CA VAL A 119 8.65 2.78 -0.84
C VAL A 119 8.89 2.82 0.67
N ILE A 120 7.83 3.05 1.45
CA ILE A 120 7.91 3.11 2.92
C ILE A 120 8.46 1.77 3.47
N PHE A 121 8.00 0.64 2.93
CA PHE A 121 8.53 -0.67 3.30
C PHE A 121 10.05 -0.74 3.07
N PHE A 122 10.55 -0.33 1.92
CA PHE A 122 12.00 -0.37 1.64
C PHE A 122 12.81 0.56 2.55
N LEU A 123 12.27 1.71 2.93
CA LEU A 123 12.93 2.63 3.86
C LEU A 123 13.05 2.02 5.27
N HIS A 124 12.04 1.29 5.73
CA HIS A 124 12.11 0.58 7.01
C HIS A 124 12.92 -0.73 6.95
N PHE A 125 13.04 -1.36 5.78
CA PHE A 125 13.72 -2.64 5.59
C PHE A 125 14.78 -2.59 4.46
N PRO A 126 15.83 -1.75 4.58
CA PRO A 126 16.75 -1.47 3.48
C PRO A 126 17.52 -2.72 3.00
N THR A 127 17.88 -3.62 3.92
CA THR A 127 18.62 -4.84 3.61
C THR A 127 17.80 -5.89 2.84
N ARG A 128 16.47 -5.84 2.91
CA ARG A 128 15.56 -6.74 2.18
C ARG A 128 15.22 -6.22 0.78
N GLY A 129 15.46 -4.92 0.57
CA GLY A 129 15.03 -4.23 -0.62
C GLY A 129 16.03 -4.23 -1.77
N HIS A 130 17.33 -4.28 -1.52
CA HIS A 130 18.29 -3.98 -2.58
C HIS A 130 18.53 -5.13 -3.59
N PRO A 131 18.57 -4.83 -4.91
CA PRO A 131 18.16 -3.59 -5.57
C PRO A 131 16.64 -3.55 -5.81
N CYS A 132 15.94 -2.64 -5.14
CA CYS A 132 14.47 -2.60 -5.05
C CYS A 132 13.83 -2.33 -6.42
N LEU A 133 14.43 -1.40 -7.16
CA LEU A 133 14.00 -1.07 -8.51
C LEU A 133 14.18 -2.24 -9.48
N ARG A 134 15.28 -3.00 -9.35
CA ARG A 134 15.52 -4.17 -10.21
C ARG A 134 14.49 -5.26 -9.94
N ARG A 135 14.21 -5.53 -8.66
CA ARG A 135 13.18 -6.49 -8.25
C ARG A 135 11.80 -6.06 -8.71
N LEU A 136 11.46 -4.77 -8.57
CA LEU A 136 10.19 -4.23 -9.05
C LEU A 136 10.05 -4.37 -10.57
N LEU A 137 11.03 -3.92 -11.34
CA LEU A 137 11.02 -4.00 -12.80
C LEU A 137 10.91 -5.45 -13.30
N CYS A 138 11.66 -6.35 -12.67
CA CYS A 138 11.60 -7.77 -13.00
C CYS A 138 10.21 -8.35 -12.74
N SER A 139 9.63 -8.07 -11.58
CA SER A 139 8.29 -8.56 -11.23
C SER A 139 7.17 -7.95 -12.08
N LEU A 140 7.26 -6.65 -12.43
CA LEU A 140 6.32 -6.00 -13.34
C LEU A 140 6.42 -6.59 -14.75
N TYR A 141 7.65 -6.82 -15.25
CA TYR A 141 7.87 -7.42 -16.56
C TYR A 141 7.34 -8.86 -16.64
N LEU A 142 7.65 -9.69 -15.63
CA LEU A 142 7.18 -11.07 -15.55
C LEU A 142 5.70 -11.18 -15.16
N ARG A 143 5.09 -10.07 -14.73
CA ARG A 143 3.71 -10.00 -14.19
C ARG A 143 3.47 -10.95 -13.02
N ARG A 144 4.51 -11.21 -12.22
CA ARG A 144 4.48 -12.06 -11.03
C ARG A 144 5.69 -11.77 -10.14
N HIS A 145 5.72 -12.36 -8.96
CA HIS A 145 6.92 -12.31 -8.13
C HIS A 145 8.10 -13.01 -8.84
N ALA A 146 9.20 -12.28 -9.04
CA ALA A 146 10.44 -12.79 -9.62
C ALA A 146 11.28 -13.53 -8.56
N SER A 147 11.92 -14.63 -8.95
CA SER A 147 12.90 -15.33 -8.10
C SER A 147 14.21 -14.54 -8.02
N THR A 148 15.07 -14.87 -7.05
CA THR A 148 16.39 -14.24 -6.93
C THR A 148 17.24 -14.42 -8.20
N ASP A 149 17.17 -15.59 -8.84
CA ASP A 149 17.92 -15.90 -10.05
C ASP A 149 17.41 -15.08 -11.25
N GLU A 150 16.09 -14.97 -11.41
CA GLU A 150 15.46 -14.16 -12.47
C GLU A 150 15.82 -12.68 -12.32
N ILE A 151 15.82 -12.18 -11.08
CA ILE A 151 16.28 -10.83 -10.79
C ILE A 151 17.74 -10.70 -11.21
N ALA A 152 18.62 -11.62 -10.83
CA ALA A 152 20.05 -11.60 -11.12
C ALA A 152 20.39 -11.65 -12.62
N GLU A 153 19.52 -12.24 -13.44
CA GLU A 153 19.68 -12.32 -14.90
C GLU A 153 18.90 -11.26 -15.68
N PHE A 154 18.04 -10.49 -15.01
CA PHE A 154 17.07 -9.60 -15.66
C PHE A 154 17.64 -8.65 -16.73
N TRP A 155 18.81 -8.05 -16.49
CA TRP A 155 19.45 -7.12 -17.43
C TRP A 155 20.26 -7.80 -18.54
N SER A 156 20.49 -9.11 -18.43
CA SER A 156 21.06 -9.92 -19.50
C SER A 156 20.04 -10.17 -20.63
N VAL A 157 18.76 -9.98 -20.31
CA VAL A 157 17.65 -9.98 -21.27
C VAL A 157 17.41 -8.53 -21.73
N GLN A 158 16.97 -8.33 -22.97
CA GLN A 158 16.41 -7.03 -23.41
C GLN A 158 14.89 -7.06 -23.24
N PRO A 159 14.35 -6.75 -22.04
CA PRO A 159 12.91 -6.76 -21.82
C PRO A 159 12.23 -5.70 -22.69
N ALA A 160 11.22 -6.13 -23.46
CA ALA A 160 10.30 -5.22 -24.12
C ALA A 160 9.25 -4.78 -23.11
N PHE A 161 9.44 -3.61 -22.49
CA PHE A 161 8.50 -3.09 -21.52
C PHE A 161 7.31 -2.41 -22.19
N GLU A 162 6.11 -2.72 -21.70
CA GLU A 162 4.92 -1.93 -22.02
C GLU A 162 5.01 -0.54 -21.35
N PRO A 163 4.49 0.53 -21.99
CA PRO A 163 4.56 1.89 -21.45
C PRO A 163 4.04 2.03 -20.02
N ARG A 164 2.98 1.29 -19.66
CA ARG A 164 2.37 1.32 -18.31
C ARG A 164 3.27 0.74 -17.22
N ILE A 165 4.08 -0.27 -17.57
CA ILE A 165 5.05 -0.85 -16.65
C ILE A 165 6.16 0.17 -16.37
N LEU A 166 6.64 0.84 -17.42
CA LEU A 166 7.64 1.91 -17.29
C LEU A 166 7.10 3.08 -16.47
N GLU A 167 5.87 3.52 -16.74
CA GLU A 167 5.20 4.57 -15.97
C GLU A 167 5.14 4.21 -14.49
N THR A 168 4.69 3.00 -14.15
CA THR A 168 4.62 2.53 -12.76
C THR A 168 6.01 2.52 -12.09
N ALA A 169 7.03 2.04 -12.80
CA ALA A 169 8.40 2.02 -12.27
C ALA A 169 8.99 3.43 -12.07
N ILE A 170 8.68 4.36 -12.97
CA ILE A 170 9.10 5.77 -12.85
C ILE A 170 8.39 6.45 -11.68
N VAL A 171 7.08 6.23 -11.50
CA VAL A 171 6.33 6.72 -10.35
C VAL A 171 6.95 6.19 -9.06
N PHE A 172 7.22 4.89 -8.98
CA PHE A 172 7.89 4.31 -7.82
C PHE A 172 9.27 4.91 -7.55
N ALA A 173 10.09 5.08 -8.58
CA ALA A 173 11.42 5.68 -8.41
C ALA A 173 11.33 7.14 -7.94
N THR A 174 10.34 7.89 -8.41
CA THR A 174 10.09 9.28 -8.00
C THR A 174 9.63 9.33 -6.53
N ASP A 175 8.63 8.51 -6.18
CA ASP A 175 8.14 8.39 -4.80
C ASP A 175 9.26 7.98 -3.83
N LEU A 176 10.15 7.08 -4.26
CA LEU A 176 11.29 6.62 -3.46
C LEU A 176 12.26 7.76 -3.15
N ILE A 177 12.57 8.59 -4.14
CA ILE A 177 13.45 9.76 -3.96
C ILE A 177 12.79 10.78 -3.01
N ASP A 178 11.50 11.07 -3.23
CA ASP A 178 10.77 12.05 -2.43
C ASP A 178 10.66 11.63 -0.95
N GLU A 179 10.36 10.36 -0.67
CA GLU A 179 10.27 9.85 0.70
C GLU A 179 11.64 9.67 1.36
N ALA A 180 12.66 9.22 0.63
CA ALA A 180 14.03 9.15 1.17
C ALA A 180 14.53 10.54 1.60
N GLY A 181 14.25 11.58 0.79
CA GLY A 181 14.60 12.95 1.14
C GLY A 181 13.95 13.44 2.43
N LYS A 182 12.72 13.00 2.75
CA LYS A 182 12.06 13.36 4.02
C LYS A 182 12.69 12.67 5.23
N VAL A 183 13.12 11.42 5.07
CA VAL A 183 13.80 10.66 6.13
C VAL A 183 15.16 11.30 6.47
N ASP A 184 15.91 11.73 5.45
CA ASP A 184 17.20 12.42 5.64
C ASP A 184 17.04 13.76 6.36
N VAL A 185 16.01 14.55 6.02
CA VAL A 185 15.72 15.83 6.69
C VAL A 185 15.39 15.62 8.18
N ASN A 186 14.54 14.64 8.50
CA ASN A 186 14.17 14.33 9.89
C ASN A 186 15.34 13.77 10.72
N SER A 187 16.33 13.16 10.07
CA SER A 187 17.55 12.64 10.71
C SER A 187 18.61 13.72 10.95
N ALA A 188 18.51 14.86 10.25
CA ALA A 188 19.42 16.00 10.41
C ALA A 188 18.94 17.03 11.46
N GLU A 189 17.69 16.93 11.92
CA GLU A 189 17.11 17.78 12.97
C GLU A 189 17.16 17.17 14.39
N GLN A 190 17.80 16.00 14.56
CA GLN A 190 18.06 15.34 15.85
C GLN A 190 19.54 15.47 16.26
#